data_AF-A0A7J6UKW4-F1
#
_entry.id   AF-A0A7J6UKW4-F1
#
_cell.length_a   1.000
_cell.length_b   1.000
_cell.length_c   1.000
_cell.angle_alpha   90.00
_cell.angle_beta   90.00
_cell.angle_gamma   90.00
#
_symmetry.space_group_name_H-M   'P 1'
#
loop_
_entity.id
_entity.type
_entity.pdbx_description
1 polymer ?
#
loop_
_entity_poly.entity_id
_entity_poly.type
_entity_poly.pdbx_seq_one_letter_code
_entity_poly.pdbx_strand_id
1 'polypeptide(L)'
;FIQEDPRVKLFFSGSKLDSIKASQGEYIAQLLGSPVEYVGRPLPRIHAMIQIADYHFDAFLELCRKALLKRGLDPDTTDECAVLLETERANVVNPDLRKHDARATQEASRKKSLFDRLGGEQSIAVFISKMYDKALEDPSLRSFLEKNKARITTIRERMTQYVCLLTGGPSQYDVKELRPAHYGMNIADRQFDRMLSIMLGVLVTDMGVDRRLARELIKTLQPVRTDITLGCTVRMETARQRIENGKDHLFIGLGKTDGIEKLYSEVMDLSLADPR
;
A
#
# COMPACT_ATOMS: atom_id res chain seq x y z
N PHE A 1 6.63 -0.83 23.91
CA PHE A 1 5.76 -1.80 23.20
C PHE A 1 4.88 -2.56 24.17
N ILE A 2 5.33 -3.64 24.83
CA ILE A 2 4.40 -4.49 25.61
C ILE A 2 3.85 -3.85 26.90
N GLN A 3 4.63 -2.98 27.54
CA GLN A 3 4.20 -2.21 28.72
C GLN A 3 3.22 -1.07 28.38
N GLU A 4 3.18 -0.65 27.12
CA GLU A 4 2.35 0.47 26.64
C GLU A 4 1.02 -0.03 26.07
N ASP A 5 0.94 -1.31 25.67
CA ASP A 5 -0.25 -1.87 25.05
C ASP A 5 -1.29 -2.27 26.12
N PRO A 6 -2.44 -1.57 26.21
CA PRO A 6 -3.43 -1.81 27.26
C PRO A 6 -4.03 -3.22 27.24
N ARG A 7 -3.92 -3.94 26.10
CA ARG A 7 -4.47 -5.28 25.92
C ARG A 7 -3.65 -6.35 26.63
N VAL A 8 -2.34 -6.15 26.74
CA VAL A 8 -1.42 -7.17 27.26
C VAL A 8 -0.60 -6.70 28.46
N LYS A 9 -0.47 -5.39 28.70
CA LYS A 9 0.40 -4.83 29.76
C LYS A 9 0.18 -5.45 31.14
N LEU A 10 -1.05 -5.85 31.47
CA LEU A 10 -1.39 -6.43 32.77
C LEU A 10 -0.68 -7.77 33.02
N PHE A 11 -0.48 -8.59 31.97
CA PHE A 11 0.22 -9.88 32.06
C PHE A 11 1.73 -9.74 32.24
N PHE A 12 2.28 -8.57 31.93
CA PHE A 12 3.72 -8.29 31.92
C PHE A 12 4.12 -7.27 33.00
N SER A 13 3.30 -7.10 34.04
CA SER A 13 3.54 -6.14 35.13
C SER A 13 4.20 -6.78 36.36
N GLY A 14 4.95 -5.98 37.13
CA GLY A 14 5.57 -6.40 38.40
C GLY A 14 7.01 -6.94 38.31
N SER A 15 7.50 -7.44 39.45
CA SER A 15 8.91 -7.83 39.67
C SER A 15 9.39 -9.05 38.88
N LYS A 16 8.49 -9.72 38.14
CA LYS A 16 8.79 -10.95 37.39
C LYS A 16 9.12 -10.72 35.91
N LEU A 17 9.03 -9.47 35.42
CA LEU A 17 9.17 -9.18 33.98
C LEU A 17 10.51 -9.68 33.40
N ASP A 18 11.61 -9.49 34.09
CA ASP A 18 12.92 -9.90 33.56
C ASP A 18 13.10 -11.42 33.55
N SER A 19 12.52 -12.12 34.53
CA SER A 19 12.45 -13.59 34.51
C SER A 19 11.56 -14.11 33.39
N ILE A 20 10.43 -13.45 33.11
CA ILE A 20 9.55 -13.79 31.98
C ILE A 20 10.30 -13.59 30.66
N LYS A 21 10.99 -12.46 30.47
CA LYS A 21 11.79 -12.20 29.27
C LYS A 21 12.86 -13.26 29.04
N ALA A 22 13.59 -13.64 30.09
CA ALA A 22 14.64 -14.65 29.99
C ALA A 22 14.06 -16.01 29.57
N SER A 23 13.05 -16.49 30.29
CA SER A 23 12.43 -17.79 30.03
C SER A 23 11.71 -17.84 28.66
N GLN A 24 11.00 -16.78 28.29
CA GLN A 24 10.38 -16.70 26.95
C GLN A 24 11.43 -16.60 25.85
N GLY A 25 12.55 -15.91 26.10
CA GLY A 25 13.66 -15.81 25.16
C GLY A 25 14.27 -17.17 24.84
N GLU A 26 14.52 -17.99 25.86
CA GLU A 26 15.00 -19.38 25.71
C GLU A 26 14.01 -20.24 24.90
N TYR A 27 12.73 -20.17 25.25
CA TYR A 27 11.69 -20.94 24.55
C TYR A 27 11.56 -20.55 23.08
N ILE A 28 11.51 -19.25 22.80
CA ILE A 28 11.42 -18.74 21.42
C ILE A 28 12.70 -19.08 20.64
N ALA A 29 13.87 -19.02 21.27
CA ALA A 29 15.12 -19.42 20.62
C ALA A 29 15.04 -20.89 20.16
N GLN A 30 14.58 -21.81 21.03
CA GLN A 30 14.34 -23.20 20.65
C GLN A 30 13.33 -23.31 19.49
N LEU A 31 12.20 -22.59 19.59
CA LEU A 31 11.16 -22.62 18.54
C LEU A 31 11.69 -22.15 17.18
N LEU A 32 12.63 -21.21 17.17
CA LEU A 32 13.29 -20.71 15.96
C LEU A 32 14.49 -21.58 15.50
N GLY A 33 14.69 -22.74 16.13
CA GLY A 33 15.70 -23.72 15.71
C GLY A 33 17.03 -23.66 16.48
N SER A 34 17.08 -23.03 17.65
CA SER A 34 18.25 -23.12 18.53
C SER A 34 18.51 -24.58 18.95
N PRO A 35 19.79 -25.02 18.97
CA PRO A 35 20.14 -26.35 19.47
C PRO A 35 20.03 -26.47 21.00
N VAL A 36 19.86 -25.34 21.70
CA VAL A 36 19.68 -25.31 23.15
C VAL A 36 18.19 -25.51 23.47
N GLU A 37 17.88 -26.57 24.21
CA GLU A 37 16.53 -26.87 24.64
C GLU A 37 16.09 -26.02 25.84
N TYR A 38 14.82 -25.61 25.80
CA TYR A 38 14.11 -24.98 26.90
C TYR A 38 13.87 -25.99 28.01
N VAL A 39 14.41 -25.71 29.20
CA VAL A 39 14.32 -26.59 30.38
C VAL A 39 13.21 -26.14 31.35
N GLY A 40 12.44 -25.10 30.99
CA GLY A 40 11.41 -24.56 31.86
C GLY A 40 10.13 -25.40 31.90
N ARG A 41 9.11 -24.88 32.59
CA ARG A 41 7.81 -25.56 32.72
C ARG A 41 7.08 -25.55 31.36
N PRO A 42 6.33 -26.61 31.01
CA PRO A 42 5.54 -26.63 29.77
C PRO A 42 4.58 -25.43 29.69
N LEU A 43 4.51 -24.79 28.52
CA LEU A 43 3.66 -23.61 28.28
C LEU A 43 2.20 -23.83 28.71
N PRO A 44 1.53 -24.96 28.39
CA PRO A 44 0.15 -25.18 28.81
C PRO A 44 0.00 -25.15 30.33
N ARG A 45 0.99 -25.68 31.06
CA ARG A 45 0.98 -25.71 32.53
C ARG A 45 1.21 -24.32 33.13
N ILE A 46 2.03 -23.49 32.51
CA ILE A 46 2.26 -22.11 32.95
C ILE A 46 0.99 -21.27 32.74
N HIS A 47 0.35 -21.43 31.58
CA HIS A 47 -0.77 -20.58 31.17
C HIS A 47 -2.15 -21.11 31.60
N ALA A 48 -2.25 -22.31 32.16
CA ALA A 48 -3.51 -22.93 32.59
C ALA A 48 -4.37 -22.04 33.51
N MET A 49 -3.75 -21.25 34.39
CA MET A 49 -4.45 -20.36 35.32
C MET A 49 -4.51 -18.91 34.84
N ILE A 50 -3.87 -18.60 33.71
CA ILE A 50 -3.80 -17.25 33.17
C ILE A 50 -4.95 -17.08 32.17
N GLN A 51 -5.80 -16.08 32.37
CA GLN A 51 -6.97 -15.80 31.53
C GLN A 51 -6.58 -15.11 30.21
N ILE A 52 -5.66 -15.74 29.47
CA ILE A 52 -5.26 -15.31 28.13
C ILE A 52 -6.33 -15.79 27.15
N ALA A 53 -6.98 -14.85 26.49
CA ALA A 53 -7.91 -15.08 25.39
C ALA A 53 -7.20 -14.85 24.06
N ASP A 54 -7.82 -15.23 22.95
CA ASP A 54 -7.27 -14.99 21.61
C ASP A 54 -6.90 -13.52 21.36
N TYR A 55 -7.75 -12.61 21.83
CA TYR A 55 -7.50 -11.17 21.75
C TYR A 55 -6.15 -10.75 22.35
N HIS A 56 -5.73 -11.37 23.46
CA HIS A 56 -4.46 -11.08 24.11
C HIS A 56 -3.28 -11.67 23.34
N PHE A 57 -3.44 -12.87 22.77
CA PHE A 57 -2.42 -13.52 21.96
C PHE A 57 -2.21 -12.81 20.62
N ASP A 58 -3.28 -12.33 19.99
CA ASP A 58 -3.24 -11.52 18.76
C ASP A 58 -2.45 -10.24 18.98
N ALA A 59 -2.73 -9.54 20.09
CA ALA A 59 -2.00 -8.34 20.48
C ALA A 59 -0.50 -8.64 20.70
N PHE A 60 -0.17 -9.77 21.32
CA PHE A 60 1.22 -10.20 21.48
C PHE A 60 1.91 -10.44 20.13
N LEU A 61 1.29 -11.16 19.20
CA LEU A 61 1.85 -11.39 17.86
C LEU A 61 2.03 -10.09 17.06
N GLU A 62 1.11 -9.14 17.18
CA GLU A 62 1.23 -7.81 16.59
C GLU A 62 2.46 -7.06 17.13
N LEU A 63 2.69 -7.11 18.44
CA LEU A 63 3.87 -6.51 19.06
C LEU A 63 5.18 -7.21 18.66
N CYS A 64 5.17 -8.55 18.50
CA CYS A 64 6.31 -9.29 17.98
C CYS A 64 6.66 -8.84 16.56
N ARG A 65 5.67 -8.75 15.65
CA ARG A 65 5.89 -8.24 14.28
C ARG A 65 6.47 -6.83 14.29
N LYS A 66 5.89 -5.91 15.07
CA LYS A 66 6.40 -4.54 15.23
C LYS A 66 7.86 -4.52 15.72
N ALA A 67 8.21 -5.41 16.66
CA ALA A 67 9.57 -5.51 17.18
C ALA A 67 10.58 -6.06 16.16
N LEU A 68 10.19 -7.05 15.35
CA LEU A 68 11.03 -7.62 14.30
C LEU A 68 11.29 -6.61 13.18
N LEU A 69 10.24 -5.93 12.70
CA LEU A 69 10.37 -4.87 11.69
C LEU A 69 11.24 -3.71 12.19
N LYS A 70 11.08 -3.29 13.45
CA LYS A 70 11.93 -2.24 14.04
C LYS A 70 13.41 -2.64 14.10
N ARG A 71 13.72 -3.93 14.15
CA ARG A 71 15.10 -4.45 14.09
C ARG A 71 15.63 -4.58 12.66
N GLY A 72 14.82 -4.25 11.65
CA GLY A 72 15.22 -4.27 10.25
C GLY A 72 15.12 -5.65 9.59
N LEU A 73 14.42 -6.61 10.20
CA LEU A 73 14.10 -7.86 9.52
C LEU A 73 13.13 -7.57 8.38
N ASP A 74 13.30 -8.28 7.26
CA ASP A 74 12.41 -8.14 6.13
C ASP A 74 11.01 -8.72 6.44
N PRO A 75 9.98 -8.31 5.68
CA PRO A 75 8.61 -8.76 5.92
C PRO A 75 8.41 -10.27 5.80
N ASP A 76 9.12 -10.95 4.89
CA ASP A 76 8.92 -12.38 4.68
C ASP A 76 9.48 -13.17 5.89
N THR A 77 10.69 -12.83 6.37
CA THR A 77 11.24 -13.39 7.62
C THR A 77 10.37 -13.06 8.84
N THR A 78 9.78 -11.86 8.87
CA THR A 78 8.86 -11.44 9.94
C THR A 78 7.60 -12.31 9.97
N ASP A 79 7.05 -12.61 8.80
CA ASP A 79 5.88 -13.48 8.65
C ASP A 79 6.19 -14.93 9.04
N GLU A 80 7.37 -15.46 8.65
CA GLU A 80 7.84 -16.78 9.07
C GLU A 80 7.91 -16.91 10.60
N CYS A 81 8.55 -15.94 11.26
CA CYS A 81 8.59 -15.87 12.73
C CYS A 81 7.18 -15.86 13.34
N ALA A 82 6.27 -15.08 12.77
CA ALA A 82 4.92 -14.96 13.29
C ALA A 82 4.09 -16.24 13.09
N VAL A 83 4.30 -16.96 11.98
CA VAL A 83 3.67 -18.26 11.72
C VAL A 83 4.16 -19.30 12.73
N LEU A 84 5.46 -19.32 13.06
CA LEU A 84 5.98 -20.20 14.10
C LEU A 84 5.41 -19.85 15.48
N LEU A 85 5.37 -18.58 15.86
CA LEU A 85 4.77 -18.18 17.14
C LEU A 85 3.27 -18.52 17.22
N GLU A 86 2.56 -18.50 16.10
CA GLU A 86 1.14 -18.87 16.03
C GLU A 86 0.90 -20.35 16.38
N THR A 87 1.86 -21.26 16.14
CA THR A 87 1.70 -22.68 16.52
C THR A 87 1.55 -22.86 18.02
N GLU A 88 2.06 -21.92 18.81
CA GLU A 88 2.02 -21.96 20.27
C GLU A 88 0.72 -21.45 20.87
N ARG A 89 -0.21 -20.93 20.06
CA ARG A 89 -1.49 -20.43 20.56
C ARG A 89 -2.23 -21.48 21.37
N ALA A 90 -2.27 -22.72 20.87
CA ALA A 90 -2.93 -23.83 21.54
C ALA A 90 -2.34 -24.15 22.92
N ASN A 91 -1.07 -23.77 23.13
CA ASN A 91 -0.32 -24.00 24.36
C ASN A 91 -0.38 -22.81 25.34
N VAL A 92 -0.87 -21.64 24.91
CA VAL A 92 -0.84 -20.39 25.70
C VAL A 92 -2.24 -19.85 25.98
N VAL A 93 -3.15 -19.91 25.02
CA VAL A 93 -4.52 -19.41 25.19
C VAL A 93 -5.32 -20.39 26.03
N ASN A 94 -6.06 -19.86 27.02
CA ASN A 94 -6.95 -20.68 27.83
C ASN A 94 -7.96 -21.38 26.90
N PRO A 95 -8.08 -22.73 26.96
CA PRO A 95 -8.99 -23.50 26.09
C PRO A 95 -10.43 -22.99 26.07
N ASP A 96 -10.96 -22.55 27.22
CA ASP A 96 -12.33 -22.03 27.33
C ASP A 96 -12.50 -20.65 26.68
N LEU A 97 -11.39 -19.93 26.51
CA LEU A 97 -11.33 -18.62 25.85
C LEU A 97 -10.72 -18.71 24.43
N ARG A 98 -10.37 -19.92 23.98
CA ARG A 98 -9.77 -20.20 22.68
C ARG A 98 -10.89 -20.42 21.66
N LYS A 99 -11.21 -19.37 20.91
CA LYS A 99 -12.06 -19.38 19.72
C LYS A 99 -11.27 -19.52 18.42
N HIS A 100 -9.98 -19.86 18.51
CA HIS A 100 -9.09 -19.89 17.36
C HIS A 100 -9.27 -21.13 16.49
N ASP A 101 -10.05 -20.93 15.43
CA ASP A 101 -9.81 -21.57 14.16
C ASP A 101 -8.94 -20.60 13.33
N ALA A 102 -7.61 -20.65 13.51
CA ALA A 102 -6.65 -19.81 12.77
C ALA A 102 -6.87 -19.91 11.27
N ARG A 103 -7.25 -21.12 10.83
CA ARG A 103 -7.55 -21.47 9.45
C ARG A 103 -8.85 -20.79 9.02
N ALA A 104 -9.91 -20.79 9.84
CA ALA A 104 -11.11 -20.00 9.57
C ALA A 104 -10.89 -18.50 9.68
N THR A 105 -9.97 -17.97 10.50
CA THR A 105 -9.65 -16.53 10.51
C THR A 105 -8.89 -16.13 9.25
N GLN A 106 -7.99 -16.98 8.76
CA GLN A 106 -7.25 -16.78 7.50
C GLN A 106 -8.11 -17.06 6.26
N GLU A 107 -9.05 -18.01 6.32
CA GLU A 107 -10.09 -18.23 5.31
C GLU A 107 -11.16 -17.15 5.35
N ALA A 108 -11.55 -16.66 6.54
CA ALA A 108 -12.47 -15.53 6.69
C ALA A 108 -11.82 -14.23 6.20
N SER A 109 -10.52 -14.04 6.41
CA SER A 109 -9.80 -12.90 5.82
C SER A 109 -9.68 -13.02 4.30
N ARG A 110 -9.54 -14.24 3.74
CA ARG A 110 -9.64 -14.49 2.29
C ARG A 110 -11.05 -14.36 1.73
N LYS A 111 -12.09 -14.60 2.55
CA LYS A 111 -13.51 -14.37 2.20
C LYS A 111 -13.89 -12.89 2.29
N LYS A 112 -13.18 -12.11 3.10
CA LYS A 112 -13.34 -10.66 3.18
C LYS A 112 -12.87 -10.01 1.89
N SER A 113 -13.62 -9.00 1.47
CA SER A 113 -13.26 -8.19 0.32
C SER A 113 -11.91 -7.50 0.54
N LEU A 114 -11.25 -7.08 -0.55
CA LEU A 114 -10.06 -6.25 -0.46
C LEU A 114 -10.37 -4.93 0.31
N PHE A 115 -11.60 -4.44 0.19
CA PHE A 115 -12.13 -3.27 0.89
C PHE A 115 -12.06 -3.47 2.42
N ASP A 116 -12.59 -4.58 2.91
CA ASP A 116 -12.59 -4.89 4.36
C ASP A 116 -11.16 -5.06 4.88
N ARG A 117 -10.30 -5.70 4.09
CA ARG A 117 -8.89 -5.94 4.44
C ARG A 117 -8.07 -4.65 4.47
N LEU A 118 -8.43 -3.65 3.67
CA LEU A 118 -7.81 -2.32 3.66
C LEU A 118 -8.33 -1.40 4.77
N GLY A 119 -9.33 -1.82 5.55
CA GLY A 119 -9.91 -1.01 6.63
C GLY A 119 -11.12 -0.18 6.20
N GLY A 120 -11.75 -0.53 5.07
CA GLY A 120 -12.99 0.08 4.59
C GLY A 120 -12.84 1.52 4.11
N GLU A 121 -13.98 2.19 3.95
CA GLU A 121 -14.09 3.49 3.26
C GLU A 121 -13.24 4.59 3.91
N GLN A 122 -13.20 4.66 5.25
CA GLN A 122 -12.43 5.68 5.95
C GLN A 122 -10.93 5.54 5.69
N SER A 123 -10.41 4.31 5.71
CA SER A 123 -9.01 4.03 5.40
C SER A 123 -8.69 4.38 3.94
N ILE A 124 -9.59 4.02 3.01
CA ILE A 124 -9.46 4.37 1.60
C ILE A 124 -9.48 5.89 1.40
N ALA A 125 -10.37 6.62 2.08
CA ALA A 125 -10.42 8.08 1.98
C ALA A 125 -9.11 8.74 2.46
N VAL A 126 -8.52 8.25 3.55
CA VAL A 126 -7.20 8.70 4.05
C VAL A 126 -6.10 8.39 3.03
N PHE A 127 -6.10 7.17 2.48
CA PHE A 127 -5.19 6.76 1.42
C PHE A 127 -5.25 7.71 0.21
N ILE A 128 -6.46 7.95 -0.31
CA ILE A 128 -6.68 8.82 -1.47
C ILE A 128 -6.20 10.25 -1.18
N SER A 129 -6.50 10.80 0.00
CA SER A 129 -6.04 12.15 0.35
C SER A 129 -4.51 12.23 0.32
N LYS A 130 -3.82 11.32 1.01
CA LYS A 130 -2.34 11.29 1.08
C LYS A 130 -1.70 11.08 -0.30
N MET A 131 -2.30 10.24 -1.13
CA MET A 131 -1.85 10.01 -2.51
C MET A 131 -1.92 11.29 -3.33
N TYR A 132 -3.03 12.03 -3.28
CA TYR A 132 -3.16 13.29 -4.01
C TYR A 132 -2.20 14.35 -3.49
N ASP A 133 -1.95 14.42 -2.18
CA ASP A 133 -0.98 15.36 -1.60
C ASP A 133 0.42 15.09 -2.19
N LYS A 134 0.89 13.84 -2.20
CA LYS A 134 2.18 13.48 -2.83
C LYS A 134 2.20 13.68 -4.34
N ALA A 135 1.09 13.41 -5.04
CA ALA A 135 1.03 13.57 -6.48
C ALA A 135 1.05 15.04 -6.93
N LEU A 136 0.56 15.96 -6.09
CA LEU A 136 0.67 17.41 -6.33
C LEU A 136 2.09 17.94 -6.14
N GLU A 137 2.91 17.25 -5.32
CA GLU A 137 4.33 17.56 -5.14
C GLU A 137 5.20 16.99 -6.27
N ASP A 138 4.70 16.03 -7.04
CA ASP A 138 5.46 15.38 -8.11
C ASP A 138 5.47 16.20 -9.41
N PRO A 139 6.64 16.66 -9.90
CA PRO A 139 6.71 17.50 -11.09
C PRO A 139 6.14 16.86 -12.36
N SER A 140 6.13 15.53 -12.46
CA SER A 140 5.64 14.81 -13.63
C SER A 140 4.12 14.63 -13.64
N LEU A 141 3.45 14.82 -12.50
CA LEU A 141 2.01 14.65 -12.32
C LEU A 141 1.27 15.95 -12.02
N ARG A 142 1.97 16.91 -11.40
CA ARG A 142 1.40 18.17 -10.92
C ARG A 142 0.56 18.90 -11.97
N SER A 143 1.03 19.01 -13.20
CA SER A 143 0.30 19.69 -14.29
C SER A 143 -1.04 19.05 -14.65
N PHE A 144 -1.23 17.75 -14.38
CA PHE A 144 -2.50 17.05 -14.60
C PHE A 144 -3.49 17.26 -13.44
N LEU A 145 -2.98 17.64 -12.27
CA LEU A 145 -3.69 17.71 -11.00
C LEU A 145 -3.96 19.15 -10.52
N GLU A 146 -3.22 20.14 -11.02
CA GLU A 146 -3.44 21.55 -10.77
C GLU A 146 -4.81 22.00 -11.30
N LYS A 147 -5.81 21.91 -10.43
CA LYS A 147 -7.18 22.39 -10.62
C LYS A 147 -7.56 23.22 -9.39
N ASN A 148 -8.59 24.08 -9.52
CA ASN A 148 -9.13 24.81 -8.37
C ASN A 148 -9.48 23.84 -7.22
N LYS A 149 -9.26 24.24 -5.95
CA LYS A 149 -9.45 23.45 -4.73
C LYS A 149 -10.78 22.70 -4.69
N ALA A 150 -11.89 23.36 -5.06
CA ALA A 150 -13.22 22.74 -5.10
C ALA A 150 -13.27 21.51 -6.02
N ARG A 151 -12.54 21.56 -7.14
CA ARG A 151 -12.47 20.49 -8.13
C ARG A 151 -11.62 19.31 -7.62
N ILE A 152 -10.57 19.58 -6.84
CA ILE A 152 -9.72 18.54 -6.23
C ILE A 152 -10.51 17.76 -5.18
N THR A 153 -11.35 18.42 -4.37
CA THR A 153 -12.21 17.73 -3.39
C THR A 153 -13.13 16.72 -4.07
N THR A 154 -13.86 17.14 -5.10
CA THR A 154 -14.74 16.23 -5.86
C THR A 154 -13.97 15.08 -6.52
N ILE A 155 -12.76 15.35 -7.02
CA ILE A 155 -11.90 14.31 -7.61
C ILE A 155 -11.48 13.28 -6.54
N ARG A 156 -11.13 13.72 -5.33
CA ARG A 156 -10.79 12.83 -4.21
C ARG A 156 -11.99 11.96 -3.84
N GLU A 157 -13.18 12.54 -3.71
CA GLU A 157 -14.41 11.79 -3.41
C GLU A 157 -14.71 10.72 -4.46
N ARG A 158 -14.68 11.09 -5.75
CA ARG A 158 -14.91 10.15 -6.86
C ARG A 158 -13.86 9.05 -6.92
N MET A 159 -12.60 9.38 -6.63
CA MET A 159 -11.53 8.39 -6.55
C MET A 159 -11.72 7.43 -5.37
N THR A 160 -12.16 7.92 -4.22
CA THR A 160 -12.53 7.09 -3.06
C THR A 160 -13.66 6.14 -3.44
N GLN A 161 -14.73 6.63 -4.06
CA GLN A 161 -15.85 5.79 -4.52
C GLN A 161 -15.37 4.70 -5.49
N TYR A 162 -14.54 5.08 -6.47
CA TYR A 162 -13.98 4.14 -7.43
C TYR A 162 -13.13 3.05 -6.76
N VAL A 163 -12.23 3.41 -5.84
CA VAL A 163 -11.40 2.44 -5.12
C VAL A 163 -12.25 1.58 -4.18
N CYS A 164 -13.26 2.15 -3.52
CA CYS A 164 -14.20 1.37 -2.72
C CYS A 164 -14.94 0.33 -3.57
N LEU A 165 -15.46 0.70 -4.75
CA LEU A 165 -16.09 -0.24 -5.68
C LEU A 165 -15.10 -1.33 -6.11
N LEU A 166 -13.91 -0.93 -6.57
CA LEU A 166 -12.91 -1.83 -7.13
C LEU A 166 -12.39 -2.87 -6.12
N THR A 167 -12.43 -2.51 -4.83
CA THR A 167 -11.98 -3.37 -3.73
C THR A 167 -13.09 -4.25 -3.16
N GLY A 168 -14.32 -4.15 -3.70
CA GLY A 168 -15.48 -4.95 -3.28
C GLY A 168 -16.32 -4.32 -2.17
N GLY A 169 -16.16 -3.02 -1.91
CA GLY A 169 -16.98 -2.24 -0.98
C GLY A 169 -18.33 -1.80 -1.58
N PRO A 170 -19.23 -1.23 -0.75
CA PRO A 170 -20.62 -0.94 -1.13
C PRO A 170 -20.80 0.29 -2.04
N SER A 171 -19.71 0.85 -2.58
CA SER A 171 -19.77 2.08 -3.37
C SER A 171 -20.22 1.83 -4.80
N GLN A 172 -20.78 2.86 -5.43
CA GLN A 172 -21.14 2.84 -6.84
C GLN A 172 -20.30 3.87 -7.59
N TYR A 173 -19.71 3.44 -8.70
CA TYR A 173 -18.95 4.28 -9.61
C TYR A 173 -19.15 3.77 -11.03
N ASP A 174 -19.48 4.66 -11.97
CA ASP A 174 -19.57 4.26 -13.37
C ASP A 174 -18.19 4.27 -14.02
N VAL A 175 -17.60 3.08 -14.18
CA VAL A 175 -16.28 2.89 -14.80
C VAL A 175 -16.22 3.49 -16.21
N LYS A 176 -17.36 3.62 -16.91
CA LYS A 176 -17.42 4.25 -18.24
C LYS A 176 -17.02 5.72 -18.22
N GLU A 177 -17.07 6.37 -17.07
CA GLU A 177 -16.67 7.78 -16.92
C GLU A 177 -15.14 7.96 -16.89
N LEU A 178 -14.35 6.91 -16.65
CA LEU A 178 -12.88 7.02 -16.61
C LEU A 178 -12.31 7.48 -17.95
N ARG A 179 -12.68 6.83 -19.04
CA ARG A 179 -12.16 7.15 -20.37
C ARG A 179 -12.43 8.61 -20.77
N PRO A 180 -13.67 9.12 -20.78
CA PRO A 180 -13.92 10.51 -21.17
C PRO A 180 -13.27 11.52 -20.22
N ALA A 181 -13.16 11.21 -18.93
CA ALA A 181 -12.50 12.09 -17.97
C ALA A 181 -10.98 12.26 -18.23
N HIS A 182 -10.31 11.22 -18.76
CA HIS A 182 -8.86 11.21 -18.95
C HIS A 182 -8.42 11.40 -20.41
N TYR A 183 -9.28 11.13 -21.40
CA TYR A 183 -8.94 11.15 -22.83
C TYR A 183 -8.31 12.47 -23.29
N GLY A 184 -8.86 13.60 -22.84
CA GLY A 184 -8.33 14.93 -23.19
C GLY A 184 -7.01 15.29 -22.51
N MET A 185 -6.61 14.55 -21.46
CA MET A 185 -5.47 14.91 -20.61
C MET A 185 -4.13 14.47 -21.22
N ASN A 186 -4.11 13.60 -22.22
CA ASN A 186 -2.87 13.12 -22.87
C ASN A 186 -1.88 12.48 -21.87
N ILE A 187 -2.41 11.67 -20.94
CA ILE A 187 -1.62 10.92 -19.95
C ILE A 187 -0.93 9.75 -20.66
N ALA A 188 0.41 9.65 -20.55
CA ALA A 188 1.16 8.52 -21.08
C ALA A 188 1.44 7.47 -19.99
N ASP A 189 1.94 6.29 -20.40
CA ASP A 189 2.25 5.19 -19.49
C ASP A 189 3.17 5.60 -18.34
N ARG A 190 4.18 6.44 -18.61
CA ARG A 190 5.11 6.91 -17.58
C ARG A 190 4.41 7.66 -16.43
N GLN A 191 3.38 8.46 -16.72
CA GLN A 191 2.62 9.16 -15.69
C GLN A 191 1.69 8.20 -14.94
N PHE A 192 1.08 7.26 -15.65
CA PHE A 192 0.26 6.22 -15.02
C PHE A 192 1.09 5.37 -14.05
N ASP A 193 2.28 4.93 -14.47
CA ASP A 193 3.22 4.18 -13.62
C ASP A 193 3.68 5.00 -12.42
N ARG A 194 3.94 6.30 -12.63
CA ARG A 194 4.33 7.18 -11.53
C ARG A 194 3.22 7.31 -10.49
N MET A 195 1.97 7.43 -10.92
CA MET A 195 0.82 7.46 -10.02
C MET A 195 0.70 6.16 -9.21
N LEU A 196 0.84 4.99 -9.83
CA LEU A 196 0.83 3.70 -9.13
C LEU A 196 2.00 3.56 -8.15
N SER A 197 3.17 4.08 -8.50
CA SER A 197 4.34 4.10 -7.62
C SER A 197 4.07 4.96 -6.37
N ILE A 198 3.42 6.12 -6.51
CA ILE A 198 3.04 6.96 -5.38
C ILE A 198 2.01 6.25 -4.50
N MET A 199 0.99 5.63 -5.11
CA MET A 199 -0.02 4.84 -4.39
C MET A 199 0.62 3.75 -3.53
N LEU A 200 1.53 2.96 -4.12
CA LEU A 200 2.24 1.91 -3.40
C LEU A 200 3.07 2.46 -2.23
N GLY A 201 3.76 3.58 -2.44
CA GLY A 201 4.54 4.25 -1.40
C GLY A 201 3.69 4.74 -0.24
N VAL A 202 2.52 5.35 -0.51
CA VAL A 202 1.59 5.80 0.54
C VAL A 202 1.07 4.62 1.37
N LEU A 203 0.62 3.55 0.71
CA LEU A 203 0.08 2.38 1.41
C LEU A 203 1.11 1.77 2.36
N VAL A 204 2.32 1.52 1.88
CA VAL A 204 3.36 0.82 2.65
C VAL A 204 4.01 1.74 3.68
N THR A 205 4.45 2.92 3.27
CA THR A 205 5.28 3.79 4.11
C THR A 205 4.45 4.67 5.04
N ASP A 206 3.38 5.29 4.54
CA ASP A 206 2.63 6.28 5.31
C ASP A 206 1.49 5.65 6.12
N MET A 207 0.97 4.51 5.68
CA MET A 207 -0.17 3.83 6.31
C MET A 207 0.18 2.48 6.93
N GLY A 208 1.39 1.95 6.71
CA GLY A 208 1.81 0.68 7.27
C GLY A 208 1.00 -0.53 6.77
N VAL A 209 0.37 -0.41 5.60
CA VAL A 209 -0.37 -1.50 4.96
C VAL A 209 0.62 -2.58 4.53
N ASP A 210 0.26 -3.83 4.79
CA ASP A 210 1.05 -4.98 4.34
C ASP A 210 1.38 -4.88 2.83
N ARG A 211 2.62 -5.21 2.48
CA ARG A 211 3.11 -5.03 1.11
C ARG A 211 2.41 -5.94 0.11
N ARG A 212 1.99 -7.14 0.52
CA ARG A 212 1.24 -8.05 -0.36
C ARG A 212 -0.15 -7.49 -0.61
N LEU A 213 -0.82 -7.01 0.44
CA LEU A 213 -2.11 -6.33 0.34
C LEU A 213 -2.06 -5.06 -0.53
N ALA A 214 -1.02 -4.24 -0.38
CA ALA A 214 -0.82 -3.05 -1.20
C ALA A 214 -0.61 -3.41 -2.68
N ARG A 215 0.21 -4.42 -2.98
CA ARG A 215 0.40 -4.91 -4.36
C ARG A 215 -0.88 -5.47 -4.97
N GLU A 216 -1.73 -6.11 -4.17
CA GLU A 216 -3.03 -6.59 -4.61
C GLU A 216 -3.91 -5.44 -5.09
N LEU A 217 -4.00 -4.34 -4.34
CA LEU A 217 -4.70 -3.12 -4.77
C LEU A 217 -4.10 -2.50 -6.04
N ILE A 218 -2.77 -2.40 -6.14
CA ILE A 218 -2.13 -1.87 -7.36
C ILE A 218 -2.46 -2.75 -8.57
N LYS A 219 -2.53 -4.06 -8.40
CA LYS A 219 -2.89 -5.01 -9.47
C LYS A 219 -4.33 -4.81 -9.93
N THR A 220 -5.28 -4.53 -9.03
CA THR A 220 -6.68 -4.28 -9.44
C THR A 220 -6.84 -2.99 -10.24
N LEU A 221 -5.92 -2.04 -10.11
CA LEU A 221 -5.93 -0.78 -10.87
C LEU A 221 -5.31 -0.89 -12.28
N GLN A 222 -4.53 -1.94 -12.58
CA GLN A 222 -3.89 -2.08 -13.90
C GLN A 222 -4.86 -2.14 -15.10
N PRO A 223 -6.02 -2.83 -15.03
CA PRO A 223 -6.93 -2.92 -16.18
C PRO A 223 -7.42 -1.58 -16.72
N VAL A 224 -7.51 -0.53 -15.89
CA VAL A 224 -7.97 0.81 -16.35
C VAL A 224 -6.87 1.64 -17.02
N ARG A 225 -5.65 1.11 -17.12
CA ARG A 225 -4.55 1.76 -17.85
C ARG A 225 -4.97 2.14 -19.27
N THR A 226 -5.61 1.23 -19.98
CA THR A 226 -6.02 1.47 -21.37
C THR A 226 -7.02 2.61 -21.47
N ASP A 227 -7.95 2.73 -20.52
CA ASP A 227 -8.93 3.82 -20.52
C ASP A 227 -8.29 5.19 -20.24
N ILE A 228 -7.29 5.21 -19.36
CA ILE A 228 -6.62 6.45 -18.94
C ILE A 228 -5.60 6.92 -19.98
N THR A 229 -4.88 5.99 -20.63
CA THR A 229 -3.80 6.31 -21.58
C THR A 229 -4.27 6.45 -23.03
N LEU A 230 -5.49 6.00 -23.36
CA LEU A 230 -6.01 5.96 -24.74
C LEU A 230 -5.85 7.28 -25.50
N GLY A 231 -6.13 8.41 -24.85
CA GLY A 231 -6.03 9.73 -25.48
C GLY A 231 -4.62 10.04 -25.96
N CYS A 232 -3.60 9.62 -25.21
CA CYS A 232 -2.20 9.74 -25.62
C CYS A 232 -1.88 8.78 -26.75
N THR A 233 -2.26 7.50 -26.62
CA THR A 233 -2.04 6.47 -27.63
C THR A 233 -2.61 6.88 -28.99
N VAL A 234 -3.87 7.34 -29.04
CA VAL A 234 -4.53 7.77 -30.28
C VAL A 234 -3.84 8.99 -30.89
N ARG A 235 -3.44 9.97 -30.08
CA ARG A 235 -2.72 11.16 -30.56
C ARG A 235 -1.38 10.79 -31.17
N MET A 236 -0.62 9.92 -30.50
CA MET A 236 0.69 9.46 -30.98
C MET A 236 0.55 8.65 -32.27
N GLU A 237 -0.45 7.78 -32.35
CA GLU A 237 -0.73 6.99 -33.55
C GLU A 237 -1.14 7.88 -34.74
N THR A 238 -2.04 8.83 -34.50
CA THR A 238 -2.43 9.82 -35.53
C THR A 238 -1.22 10.63 -36.01
N ALA A 239 -0.32 11.02 -35.09
CA ALA A 239 0.90 11.74 -35.44
C ALA A 239 1.83 10.87 -36.31
N ARG A 240 2.03 9.59 -35.96
CA ARG A 240 2.82 8.63 -36.75
C ARG A 240 2.28 8.48 -38.16
N GLN A 241 0.97 8.24 -38.30
CA GLN A 241 0.32 8.11 -39.61
C GLN A 241 0.47 9.38 -40.46
N ARG A 242 0.37 10.57 -39.86
CA ARG A 242 0.61 11.83 -40.60
C ARG A 242 2.05 11.97 -41.06
N ILE A 243 3.01 11.53 -40.26
CA ILE A 243 4.44 11.54 -40.61
C ILE A 243 4.73 10.56 -41.74
N GLU A 244 4.12 9.38 -41.73
CA GLU A 244 4.22 8.37 -42.80
C GLU A 244 3.69 8.91 -44.14
N ASN A 245 2.68 9.77 -44.12
CA ASN A 245 2.13 10.45 -45.29
C ASN A 245 2.95 11.66 -45.78
N GLY A 246 4.13 11.93 -45.18
CA GLY A 246 5.02 13.02 -45.57
C GLY A 246 5.10 14.15 -44.54
N LYS A 247 6.26 14.81 -44.49
CA LYS A 247 6.60 15.80 -43.45
C LYS A 247 6.47 17.26 -43.89
N ASP A 248 6.08 17.51 -45.14
CA ASP A 248 6.01 18.87 -45.71
C ASP A 248 5.07 19.78 -44.91
N HIS A 249 3.97 19.22 -44.39
CA HIS A 249 3.03 19.95 -43.54
C HIS A 249 3.70 20.46 -42.25
N LEU A 250 4.67 19.73 -41.68
CA LEU A 250 5.45 20.16 -40.53
C LEU A 250 6.41 21.29 -40.91
N PHE A 251 7.13 21.12 -42.02
CA PHE A 251 8.07 22.13 -42.51
C PHE A 251 7.36 23.46 -42.82
N ILE A 252 6.23 23.41 -43.52
CA ILE A 252 5.42 24.61 -43.83
C ILE A 252 4.82 25.18 -42.54
N GLY A 253 4.25 24.33 -41.67
CA GLY A 253 3.59 24.76 -40.43
C GLY A 253 4.53 25.42 -39.43
N LEU A 254 5.81 25.02 -39.42
CA LEU A 254 6.86 25.64 -38.60
C LEU A 254 7.47 26.90 -39.23
N GLY A 255 6.93 27.41 -40.34
CA GLY A 255 7.45 28.60 -40.99
C GLY A 255 8.70 28.36 -41.85
N LYS A 256 8.87 27.12 -42.35
CA LYS A 256 10.02 26.70 -43.15
C LYS A 256 11.34 26.93 -42.41
N THR A 257 12.42 27.20 -43.12
CA THR A 257 13.76 27.39 -42.54
C THR A 257 13.79 28.49 -41.48
N ASP A 258 13.31 29.70 -41.80
CA ASP A 258 13.36 30.84 -40.90
C ASP A 258 12.62 30.59 -39.58
N GLY A 259 11.45 29.92 -39.65
CA GLY A 259 10.68 29.60 -38.45
C GLY A 259 11.31 28.48 -37.62
N ILE A 260 11.95 27.50 -38.26
CA ILE A 260 12.73 26.46 -37.57
C ILE A 260 13.97 27.04 -36.88
N GLU A 261 14.67 27.97 -37.53
CA GLU A 261 15.82 28.66 -36.94
C GLU A 261 15.41 29.47 -35.70
N LYS A 262 14.28 30.19 -35.76
CA LYS A 262 13.72 30.90 -34.61
C LYS A 262 13.35 29.96 -33.46
N LEU A 263 12.64 28.87 -33.77
CA LEU A 263 12.30 27.85 -32.79
C LEU A 263 13.56 27.29 -32.11
N TYR A 264 14.60 27.00 -32.88
CA TYR A 264 15.85 26.48 -32.32
C TYR A 264 16.55 27.49 -31.42
N SER A 265 16.57 28.78 -31.81
CA SER A 265 17.07 29.85 -30.94
C SER A 265 16.30 29.91 -29.62
N GLU A 266 14.97 29.89 -29.66
CA GLU A 266 14.14 29.90 -28.44
C GLU A 266 14.41 28.70 -27.52
N VAL A 267 14.59 27.50 -28.10
CA VAL A 267 14.96 26.30 -27.33
C VAL A 267 16.32 26.47 -26.64
N MET A 268 17.31 27.03 -27.33
CA MET A 268 18.63 27.28 -26.76
C MET A 268 18.58 28.33 -25.65
N ASP A 269 17.83 29.41 -25.86
CA ASP A 269 17.66 30.48 -24.87
C ASP A 269 16.97 29.97 -23.60
N LEU A 270 15.94 29.14 -23.73
CA LEU A 270 15.26 28.49 -22.60
C LEU A 270 16.18 27.52 -21.85
N SER A 271 17.06 26.82 -22.58
CA SER A 271 18.01 25.88 -21.98
C SER A 271 19.12 26.59 -21.21
N LEU A 272 19.47 27.82 -21.60
CA LEU A 272 20.43 28.67 -20.90
C LEU A 272 19.80 29.41 -19.71
N ALA A 273 18.48 29.57 -19.70
CA ALA A 273 17.73 30.28 -18.67
C ALA A 273 17.17 29.39 -17.54
N ASP A 274 17.24 28.06 -17.64
CA ASP A 274 16.84 27.13 -16.55
C ASP A 274 18.07 26.80 -15.67
N PRO A 275 18.19 27.34 -14.44
CA PRO A 275 19.35 27.13 -13.57
C PRO A 275 19.27 25.80 -12.77
N ARG A 276 18.51 24.81 -13.26
CA ARG A 276 18.33 23.51 -12.60
C ARG A 276 19.36 22.48 -13.00
#